data_AF-A0A497NXX9-F1
#
_entry.id   AF-A0A497NXX9-F1
#
_cell.length_a   1.000
_cell.length_b   1.000
_cell.length_c   1.000
_cell.angle_alpha   90.00
_cell.angle_beta   90.00
_cell.angle_gamma   90.00
#
_symmetry.space_group_name_H-M   'P 1'
#
loop_
_entity.id
_entity.type
_entity.pdbx_description
1 polymer ?
#
loop_
_entity_poly.entity_id
_entity_poly.type
_entity_poly.pdbx_seq_one_letter_code
_entity_poly.pdbx_strand_id
1 'polypeptide(L)'
;MSEEVYEIGIVGKIRIDAHSLNNEGTVGNVTEPRTIMLADGRKTDGISGEMLKHMHTEAFWQLAKERNVTLCQACQMLRPEKANKNPNVTKVNEVKEALNEALKCALCDIHGFLVEKPTLSRKSTIEFGWAIAIPEQFYRDIHVHTRVAPGEKGKEAETEQMIYNRPTRSGVYAFISIFQPWRIGLNEINYEYVPNDEDRKERYELVIDAYKAMLSRLEGAMTTTRLPHTSEIEGLIIIATNAMPVPLISPLKDDYKVQIEKIVEQKNIQKFNSLVTALQELDKLKTYQPYKLGAT
;
A
#
# COMPACT_ATOMS: atom_id res chain seq x y z
N MET A 1 -0.21 25.92 17.20
CA MET A 1 -0.25 25.65 15.75
C MET A 1 0.07 24.17 15.58
N SER A 2 -0.66 23.46 14.74
CA SER A 2 -0.33 22.06 14.42
C SER A 2 1.06 22.01 13.77
N GLU A 3 1.89 21.05 14.15
CA GLU A 3 3.19 20.85 13.52
C GLU A 3 3.02 20.39 12.07
N GLU A 4 3.93 20.81 11.18
CA GLU A 4 3.92 20.39 9.78
C GLU A 4 4.73 19.11 9.59
N VAL A 5 4.27 18.25 8.69
CA VAL A 5 4.96 17.02 8.31
C VAL A 5 5.30 17.04 6.82
N TYR A 6 6.58 16.88 6.52
CA TYR A 6 7.10 16.77 5.18
C TYR A 6 6.92 15.33 4.69
N GLU A 7 7.59 14.37 5.33
CA GLU A 7 7.63 12.96 4.92
C GLU A 7 7.48 12.02 6.11
N ILE A 8 6.88 10.86 5.90
CA ILE A 8 6.63 9.82 6.90
C ILE A 8 7.17 8.50 6.35
N GLY A 9 8.08 7.89 7.09
CA GLY A 9 8.61 6.55 6.80
C GLY A 9 8.01 5.53 7.77
N ILE A 10 7.59 4.38 7.29
CA ILE A 10 7.17 3.26 8.13
C ILE A 10 8.08 2.09 7.81
N VAL A 11 8.77 1.58 8.83
CA VAL A 11 9.67 0.43 8.70
C VAL A 11 9.37 -0.56 9.80
N GLY A 12 9.24 -1.84 9.47
CA GLY A 12 8.90 -2.83 10.47
C GLY A 12 8.97 -4.27 10.00
N LYS A 13 8.62 -5.16 10.92
CA LYS A 13 8.43 -6.59 10.68
C LYS A 13 6.99 -6.95 11.03
N ILE A 14 6.36 -7.82 10.24
CA ILE A 14 5.03 -8.37 10.51
C ILE A 14 5.02 -9.87 10.26
N ARG A 15 4.50 -10.63 11.23
CA ARG A 15 4.23 -12.06 11.07
C ARG A 15 2.87 -12.27 10.41
N ILE A 16 2.88 -13.02 9.31
CA ILE A 16 1.70 -13.35 8.53
C ILE A 16 1.70 -14.87 8.33
N ASP A 17 0.70 -15.54 8.87
CA ASP A 17 0.54 -16.99 8.80
C ASP A 17 -0.62 -17.39 7.87
N ALA A 18 -0.45 -18.51 7.17
CA ALA A 18 -1.44 -19.18 6.35
C ALA A 18 -2.06 -18.35 5.19
N HIS A 19 -1.23 -17.58 4.49
CA HIS A 19 -1.68 -16.63 3.47
C HIS A 19 -1.32 -17.03 2.03
N SER A 20 -1.98 -16.38 1.08
CA SER A 20 -1.70 -16.51 -0.36
C SER A 20 -1.84 -15.16 -1.07
N LEU A 21 -1.46 -14.07 -0.39
CA LEU A 21 -1.82 -12.69 -0.76
C LEU A 21 -1.30 -12.26 -2.14
N ASN A 22 -0.13 -12.75 -2.56
CA ASN A 22 0.55 -12.33 -3.79
C ASN A 22 1.19 -13.52 -4.52
N ASN A 23 0.57 -13.98 -5.60
CA ASN A 23 1.01 -15.14 -6.37
C ASN A 23 1.56 -14.70 -7.74
N GLU A 24 2.51 -15.47 -8.27
CA GLU A 24 3.27 -15.14 -9.49
C GLU A 24 2.48 -15.51 -10.75
N GLY A 25 1.68 -16.58 -10.68
CA GLY A 25 0.83 -17.08 -11.76
C GLY A 25 0.41 -18.53 -11.54
N THR A 26 -0.14 -19.16 -12.57
CA THR A 26 -0.51 -20.58 -12.58
C THR A 26 0.30 -21.35 -13.62
N VAL A 27 1.01 -22.41 -13.20
CA VAL A 27 1.64 -23.39 -14.09
C VAL A 27 0.78 -24.66 -14.06
N GLY A 28 0.00 -24.86 -15.12
CA GLY A 28 -1.06 -25.88 -15.12
C GLY A 28 -2.08 -25.62 -14.00
N ASN A 29 -2.30 -26.59 -13.11
CA ASN A 29 -3.21 -26.48 -11.96
C ASN A 29 -2.53 -26.02 -10.67
N VAL A 30 -1.27 -25.60 -10.72
CA VAL A 30 -0.49 -25.14 -9.56
C VAL A 30 -0.36 -23.63 -9.60
N THR A 31 -0.76 -22.95 -8.53
CA THR A 31 -0.45 -21.53 -8.34
C THR A 31 0.91 -21.39 -7.65
N GLU A 32 1.85 -20.67 -8.24
CA GLU A 32 3.20 -20.50 -7.65
C GLU A 32 3.31 -19.19 -6.85
N PRO A 33 3.89 -19.24 -5.63
CA PRO A 33 4.15 -18.05 -4.84
C PRO A 33 5.36 -17.28 -5.38
N ARG A 34 5.34 -15.94 -5.23
CA ARG A 34 6.45 -15.10 -5.69
C ARG A 34 7.76 -15.38 -4.97
N THR A 35 8.85 -15.56 -5.70
CA THR A 35 10.19 -15.77 -5.13
C THR A 35 11.11 -14.58 -5.38
N ILE A 36 11.73 -14.07 -4.32
CA ILE A 36 12.65 -12.93 -4.37
C ILE A 36 14.07 -13.43 -4.15
N MET A 37 15.01 -12.97 -4.96
CA MET A 37 16.44 -13.22 -4.79
C MET A 37 17.09 -11.99 -4.14
N LEU A 38 17.71 -12.19 -2.99
CA LEU A 38 18.45 -11.15 -2.28
C LEU A 38 19.88 -11.01 -2.85
N ALA A 39 20.51 -9.87 -2.56
CA ALA A 39 21.85 -9.56 -3.05
C ALA A 39 22.94 -10.53 -2.55
N ASP A 40 22.69 -11.23 -1.45
CA ASP A 40 23.57 -12.28 -0.90
C ASP A 40 23.31 -13.68 -1.51
N GLY A 41 22.43 -13.77 -2.52
CA GLY A 41 22.07 -15.00 -3.21
C GLY A 41 20.97 -15.81 -2.54
N ARG A 42 20.49 -15.44 -1.33
CA ARG A 42 19.39 -16.15 -0.67
C ARG A 42 18.08 -15.90 -1.39
N LYS A 43 17.29 -16.97 -1.57
CA LYS A 43 15.91 -16.90 -2.08
C LYS A 43 14.95 -16.83 -0.91
N THR A 44 13.96 -15.95 -1.00
CA THR A 44 12.95 -15.77 0.05
C THR A 44 11.56 -15.50 -0.55
N ASP A 45 10.55 -15.53 0.31
CA ASP A 45 9.18 -15.14 -0.05
C ASP A 45 8.97 -13.63 0.01
N GLY A 46 7.93 -13.15 -0.68
CA GLY A 46 7.49 -11.79 -0.44
C GLY A 46 6.16 -11.43 -1.08
N ILE A 47 5.71 -10.25 -0.69
CA ILE A 47 4.50 -9.59 -1.16
C ILE A 47 4.96 -8.33 -1.89
N SER A 48 4.56 -8.20 -3.15
CA SER A 48 5.03 -7.08 -3.98
C SER A 48 4.48 -5.75 -3.48
N GLY A 49 5.27 -4.69 -3.69
CA GLY A 49 4.86 -3.32 -3.35
C GLY A 49 3.57 -2.91 -4.07
N GLU A 50 3.31 -3.43 -5.27
CA GLU A 50 2.05 -3.21 -5.99
C GLU A 50 0.85 -3.79 -5.25
N MET A 51 0.98 -4.96 -4.63
CA MET A 51 -0.09 -5.56 -3.84
C MET A 51 -0.32 -4.80 -2.55
N LEU A 52 0.73 -4.39 -1.84
CA LEU A 52 0.60 -3.54 -0.66
C LEU A 52 -0.06 -2.20 -1.02
N LYS A 53 0.36 -1.60 -2.15
CA LYS A 53 -0.26 -0.40 -2.69
C LYS A 53 -1.72 -0.63 -3.07
N HIS A 54 -2.07 -1.79 -3.62
CA HIS A 54 -3.44 -2.15 -3.96
C HIS A 54 -4.33 -2.21 -2.70
N MET A 55 -3.87 -2.91 -1.65
CA MET A 55 -4.57 -2.96 -0.35
C MET A 55 -4.83 -1.54 0.20
N HIS A 56 -3.81 -0.69 0.22
CA HIS A 56 -3.97 0.69 0.66
C HIS A 56 -4.92 1.49 -0.25
N THR A 57 -4.84 1.30 -1.58
CA THR A 57 -5.71 2.01 -2.54
C THR A 57 -7.18 1.64 -2.34
N GLU A 58 -7.47 0.37 -2.09
CA GLU A 58 -8.82 -0.11 -1.83
C GLU A 58 -9.37 0.43 -0.51
N ALA A 59 -8.58 0.35 0.57
CA ALA A 59 -8.93 0.94 1.86
C ALA A 59 -9.20 2.45 1.75
N PHE A 60 -8.31 3.18 1.08
CA PHE A 60 -8.48 4.61 0.82
C PHE A 60 -9.77 4.88 0.03
N TRP A 61 -10.04 4.09 -1.01
CA TRP A 61 -11.23 4.27 -1.85
C TRP A 61 -12.54 4.03 -1.09
N GLN A 62 -12.61 2.98 -0.27
CA GLN A 62 -13.78 2.69 0.57
C GLN A 62 -14.06 3.84 1.55
N LEU A 63 -13.02 4.30 2.26
CA LEU A 63 -13.12 5.42 3.21
C LEU A 63 -13.43 6.75 2.49
N ALA A 64 -12.88 6.99 1.31
CA ALA A 64 -13.17 8.18 0.49
C ALA A 64 -14.64 8.22 0.09
N LYS A 65 -15.21 7.07 -0.30
CA LYS A 65 -16.63 6.95 -0.65
C LYS A 65 -17.52 7.18 0.56
N GLU A 66 -17.17 6.63 1.72
CA GLU A 66 -17.91 6.83 2.98
C GLU A 66 -17.93 8.31 3.40
N ARG A 67 -16.79 9.00 3.29
CA ARG A 67 -16.64 10.42 3.64
C ARG A 67 -17.10 11.39 2.54
N ASN A 68 -17.54 10.89 1.40
CA ASN A 68 -17.91 11.69 0.22
C ASN A 68 -16.78 12.61 -0.31
N VAL A 69 -15.52 12.18 -0.17
CA VAL A 69 -14.37 12.90 -0.71
C VAL A 69 -14.43 12.92 -2.24
N THR A 70 -14.01 14.03 -2.85
CA THR A 70 -14.08 14.22 -4.31
C THR A 70 -13.25 13.17 -5.07
N LEU A 71 -13.93 12.38 -5.91
CA LEU A 71 -13.35 11.38 -6.82
C LEU A 71 -13.86 11.60 -8.25
N CYS A 72 -12.98 11.47 -9.25
CA CYS A 72 -13.40 11.48 -10.66
C CYS A 72 -14.23 10.23 -10.99
N GLN A 73 -15.00 10.27 -12.08
CA GLN A 73 -15.92 9.20 -12.49
C GLN A 73 -15.24 7.82 -12.55
N ALA A 74 -14.01 7.75 -13.05
CA ALA A 74 -13.24 6.51 -13.09
C ALA A 74 -12.91 6.00 -11.68
N CYS A 75 -12.42 6.88 -10.81
CA CYS A 75 -12.05 6.54 -9.43
C CYS A 75 -13.26 6.23 -8.55
N GLN A 76 -14.46 6.70 -8.87
CA GLN A 76 -15.68 6.30 -8.16
C GLN A 76 -15.97 4.80 -8.28
N MET A 77 -15.52 4.16 -9.36
CA MET A 77 -15.65 2.72 -9.62
C MET A 77 -14.30 1.98 -9.50
N LEU A 78 -13.31 2.59 -8.84
CA LEU A 78 -11.95 2.05 -8.65
C LEU A 78 -11.29 1.60 -9.97
N ARG A 79 -11.55 2.31 -11.07
CA ARG A 79 -11.01 1.98 -12.40
C ARG A 79 -9.50 2.27 -12.47
N PRO A 80 -8.66 1.33 -12.94
CA PRO A 80 -7.21 1.51 -13.01
C PRO A 80 -6.80 2.63 -13.98
N GLU A 81 -7.65 2.96 -14.95
CA GLU A 81 -7.39 4.05 -15.90
C GLU A 81 -7.32 5.44 -15.23
N LYS A 82 -7.94 5.62 -14.05
CA LYS A 82 -7.93 6.86 -13.26
C LYS A 82 -8.16 8.12 -14.13
N ALA A 83 -7.25 9.10 -14.06
CA ALA A 83 -7.32 10.36 -14.82
C ALA A 83 -7.30 10.16 -16.34
N ASN A 84 -6.75 9.06 -16.86
CA ASN A 84 -6.76 8.76 -18.31
C ASN A 84 -8.18 8.55 -18.85
N LYS A 85 -9.13 8.20 -17.97
CA LYS A 85 -10.56 8.07 -18.31
C LYS A 85 -11.39 9.28 -17.83
N ASN A 86 -10.75 10.36 -17.38
CA ASN A 86 -11.44 11.59 -17.01
C ASN A 86 -11.47 12.57 -18.20
N PRO A 87 -12.62 12.82 -18.85
CA PRO A 87 -12.71 13.73 -19.98
C PRO A 87 -12.32 15.17 -19.65
N ASN A 88 -12.48 15.59 -18.39
CA ASN A 88 -12.06 16.93 -17.98
C ASN A 88 -10.53 17.07 -17.97
N VAL A 89 -9.79 15.96 -17.87
CA VAL A 89 -8.32 15.95 -17.95
C VAL A 89 -7.88 15.75 -19.40
N THR A 90 -8.46 14.79 -20.12
CA THR A 90 -7.99 14.41 -21.46
C THR A 90 -8.36 15.38 -22.57
N LYS A 91 -9.35 16.26 -22.36
CA LYS A 91 -9.73 17.31 -23.31
C LYS A 91 -8.97 18.62 -23.12
N VAL A 92 -8.18 18.73 -22.06
CA VAL A 92 -7.39 19.93 -21.77
C VAL A 92 -6.05 19.83 -22.49
N ASN A 93 -5.72 20.84 -23.30
CA ASN A 93 -4.47 20.85 -24.07
C ASN A 93 -3.27 21.23 -23.21
N GLU A 94 -3.45 22.14 -22.26
CA GLU A 94 -2.36 22.60 -21.39
C GLU A 94 -2.11 21.60 -20.26
N VAL A 95 -0.87 21.07 -20.20
CA VAL A 95 -0.48 20.03 -19.22
C VAL A 95 -0.66 20.50 -17.77
N LYS A 96 -0.40 21.78 -17.50
CA LYS A 96 -0.59 22.41 -16.18
C LYS A 96 -2.06 22.36 -15.75
N GLU A 97 -2.97 22.79 -16.61
CA GLU A 97 -4.41 22.79 -16.34
C GLU A 97 -4.95 21.36 -16.21
N ALA A 98 -4.49 20.44 -17.06
CA ALA A 98 -4.85 19.03 -16.98
C ALA A 98 -4.42 18.41 -15.64
N LEU A 99 -3.23 18.77 -15.13
CA LEU A 99 -2.77 18.34 -13.81
C LEU A 99 -3.63 18.93 -12.69
N ASN A 100 -3.94 20.23 -12.73
CA ASN A 100 -4.85 20.86 -11.75
C ASN A 100 -6.22 20.17 -11.70
N GLU A 101 -6.78 19.84 -12.86
CA GLU A 101 -8.05 19.11 -12.94
C GLU A 101 -7.92 17.68 -12.38
N ALA A 102 -6.83 16.98 -12.68
CA ALA A 102 -6.59 15.64 -12.16
C ALA A 102 -6.42 15.63 -10.62
N LEU A 103 -5.79 16.66 -10.05
CA LEU A 103 -5.59 16.84 -8.61
C LEU A 103 -6.88 17.12 -7.83
N LYS A 104 -7.99 17.47 -8.49
CA LYS A 104 -9.31 17.54 -7.82
C LYS A 104 -9.78 16.18 -7.32
N CYS A 105 -9.33 15.09 -7.95
CA CYS A 105 -9.63 13.73 -7.50
C CYS A 105 -8.62 13.28 -6.45
N ALA A 106 -9.08 13.01 -5.22
CA ALA A 106 -8.23 12.59 -4.12
C ALA A 106 -7.45 11.29 -4.41
N LEU A 107 -8.08 10.30 -5.06
CA LEU A 107 -7.40 9.04 -5.40
C LEU A 107 -6.31 9.22 -6.48
N CYS A 108 -6.53 10.13 -7.43
CA CYS A 108 -5.52 10.48 -8.44
C CYS A 108 -4.35 11.23 -7.80
N ASP A 109 -4.65 12.19 -6.92
CA ASP A 109 -3.66 12.95 -6.18
C ASP A 109 -2.76 12.04 -5.34
N ILE A 110 -3.35 11.19 -4.50
CA ILE A 110 -2.61 10.35 -3.57
C ILE A 110 -1.89 9.19 -4.26
N HIS A 111 -2.59 8.40 -5.08
CA HIS A 111 -2.04 7.16 -5.62
C HIS A 111 -1.39 7.30 -7.02
N GLY A 112 -1.36 8.53 -7.55
CA GLY A 112 -0.80 8.86 -8.86
C GLY A 112 -1.60 8.31 -10.03
N PHE A 113 -1.20 8.71 -11.24
CA PHE A 113 -1.85 8.32 -12.49
C PHE A 113 -0.90 8.54 -13.68
N LEU A 114 -1.29 7.99 -14.82
CA LEU A 114 -0.69 8.23 -16.13
C LEU A 114 -1.82 8.59 -17.11
N VAL A 115 -1.64 9.64 -17.90
CA VAL A 115 -2.55 10.07 -18.97
C VAL A 115 -1.75 10.09 -20.28
N GLU A 116 -2.33 9.53 -21.34
CA GLU A 116 -1.67 9.46 -22.65
C GLU A 116 -1.74 10.81 -23.39
N LYS A 117 -2.90 11.46 -23.37
CA LYS A 117 -3.18 12.74 -24.05
C LYS A 117 -4.00 13.68 -23.15
N PRO A 118 -3.47 14.86 -22.77
CA PRO A 118 -2.05 15.24 -22.92
C PRO A 118 -1.15 14.27 -22.14
N THR A 119 0.09 14.08 -22.59
CA THR A 119 1.02 13.17 -21.88
C THR A 119 1.38 13.77 -20.54
N LEU A 120 0.85 13.18 -19.47
CA LEU A 120 0.98 13.66 -18.10
C LEU A 120 1.09 12.46 -17.18
N SER A 121 2.01 12.51 -16.23
CA SER A 121 2.13 11.50 -15.19
C SER A 121 2.28 12.17 -13.83
N ARG A 122 1.68 11.56 -12.82
CA ARG A 122 1.89 11.92 -11.43
C ARG A 122 2.35 10.69 -10.67
N LYS A 123 3.51 10.77 -10.04
CA LYS A 123 3.98 9.73 -9.12
C LYS A 123 3.11 9.71 -7.87
N SER A 124 2.84 8.52 -7.37
CA SER A 124 2.16 8.30 -6.08
C SER A 124 2.83 9.12 -4.98
N THR A 125 2.05 9.69 -4.07
CA THR A 125 2.56 10.31 -2.83
C THR A 125 2.91 9.26 -1.78
N ILE A 126 2.48 8.01 -2.01
CA ILE A 126 2.72 6.86 -1.15
C ILE A 126 3.44 5.78 -1.95
N GLU A 127 4.51 5.27 -1.37
CA GLU A 127 5.35 4.22 -1.93
C GLU A 127 5.44 3.04 -0.98
N PHE A 128 5.49 1.84 -1.55
CA PHE A 128 5.63 0.59 -0.81
C PHE A 128 6.81 -0.17 -1.39
N GLY A 129 7.74 -0.57 -0.52
CA GLY A 129 8.71 -1.58 -0.87
C GLY A 129 8.05 -2.95 -0.96
N TRP A 130 8.80 -3.94 -1.45
CA TRP A 130 8.40 -5.33 -1.25
C TRP A 130 8.38 -5.63 0.25
N ALA A 131 7.33 -6.30 0.73
CA ALA A 131 7.41 -6.96 2.03
C ALA A 131 8.14 -8.29 1.83
N ILE A 132 9.36 -8.37 2.34
CA ILE A 132 10.30 -9.46 2.10
C ILE A 132 10.32 -10.34 3.35
N ALA A 133 10.08 -11.64 3.18
CA ALA A 133 10.23 -12.57 4.28
C ALA A 133 11.69 -12.60 4.75
N ILE A 134 11.91 -12.55 6.06
CA ILE A 134 13.23 -12.69 6.66
C ILE A 134 13.75 -14.09 6.27
N PRO A 135 14.96 -14.19 5.70
CA PRO A 135 15.54 -15.49 5.36
C PRO A 135 15.47 -16.45 6.54
N GLU A 136 15.18 -17.72 6.25
CA GLU A 136 15.03 -18.79 7.26
C GLU A 136 13.84 -18.64 8.23
N GLN A 137 13.04 -17.57 8.11
CA GLN A 137 11.82 -17.36 8.91
C GLN A 137 10.55 -17.36 8.04
N PHE A 138 10.53 -18.22 7.02
CA PHE A 138 9.36 -18.42 6.17
C PHE A 138 9.19 -19.86 5.74
N TYR A 139 7.93 -20.22 5.49
CA TYR A 139 7.49 -21.55 5.13
C TYR A 139 6.51 -21.45 3.96
N ARG A 140 6.61 -22.41 3.06
CA ARG A 140 5.70 -22.55 1.92
C ARG A 140 5.22 -23.98 1.88
N ASP A 141 3.92 -24.13 1.71
CA ASP A 141 3.28 -25.43 1.53
C ASP A 141 2.28 -25.37 0.37
N ILE A 142 1.96 -26.52 -0.21
CA ILE A 142 0.98 -26.64 -1.29
C ILE A 142 -0.08 -27.65 -0.86
N HIS A 143 -1.33 -27.20 -0.77
CA HIS A 143 -2.45 -28.08 -0.48
C HIS A 143 -3.17 -28.50 -1.75
N VAL A 144 -3.38 -29.81 -1.89
CA VAL A 144 -4.18 -30.41 -2.95
C VAL A 144 -5.65 -30.32 -2.57
N HIS A 145 -6.48 -29.83 -3.48
CA HIS A 145 -7.93 -29.79 -3.33
C HIS A 145 -8.60 -30.53 -4.48
N THR A 146 -9.70 -31.20 -4.17
CA THR A 146 -10.56 -31.83 -5.18
C THR A 146 -11.96 -31.21 -5.14
N ARG A 147 -12.53 -30.94 -6.31
CA ARG A 147 -13.95 -30.64 -6.48
C ARG A 147 -14.57 -31.82 -7.22
N VAL A 148 -15.57 -32.43 -6.60
CA VAL A 148 -16.31 -33.54 -7.17
C VAL A 148 -17.63 -32.99 -7.70
N ALA A 149 -17.94 -33.20 -8.98
CA ALA A 149 -19.26 -32.90 -9.49
C ALA A 149 -20.29 -33.81 -8.81
N PRO A 150 -21.42 -33.28 -8.28
CA PRO A 150 -22.50 -34.13 -7.80
C PRO A 150 -23.06 -34.91 -9.00
N GLY A 151 -22.77 -36.20 -9.07
CA GLY A 151 -23.28 -37.06 -10.14
C GLY A 151 -24.81 -37.15 -10.10
N GLU A 152 -25.45 -37.09 -11.27
CA GLU A 152 -26.85 -37.50 -11.39
C GLU A 152 -26.95 -38.97 -10.95
N LYS A 153 -27.74 -39.25 -9.91
CA LYS A 153 -28.01 -40.61 -9.45
C LYS A 153 -28.64 -41.40 -10.60
N GLY A 154 -27.89 -42.31 -11.23
CA GLY A 154 -28.48 -43.31 -12.13
C GLY A 154 -27.69 -43.69 -13.38
N LYS A 155 -26.53 -43.09 -13.65
CA LYS A 155 -25.62 -43.58 -14.69
C LYS A 155 -24.22 -43.70 -14.13
N GLU A 156 -23.45 -44.67 -14.62
CA GLU A 156 -22.00 -44.81 -14.42
C GLU A 156 -21.29 -43.59 -15.01
N ALA A 157 -21.49 -42.43 -14.37
CA ALA A 157 -20.80 -41.20 -14.70
C ALA A 157 -19.47 -41.25 -13.95
N GLU A 158 -18.37 -41.33 -14.72
CA GLU A 158 -17.05 -40.98 -14.21
C GLU A 158 -17.22 -39.69 -13.39
N THR A 159 -16.97 -39.78 -12.09
CA THR A 159 -17.03 -38.60 -11.23
C THR A 159 -15.88 -37.72 -11.68
N GLU A 160 -16.17 -36.70 -12.49
CA GLU A 160 -15.18 -35.71 -12.89
C GLU A 160 -14.66 -35.03 -11.62
N GLN A 161 -13.45 -35.41 -11.22
CA GLN A 161 -12.73 -34.81 -10.10
C GLN A 161 -11.79 -33.75 -10.65
N MET A 162 -12.12 -32.49 -10.39
CA MET A 162 -11.19 -31.39 -10.67
C MET A 162 -10.20 -31.26 -9.52
N ILE A 163 -8.95 -31.66 -9.75
CA ILE A 163 -7.84 -31.51 -8.81
C ILE A 163 -7.13 -30.18 -9.07
N TYR A 164 -6.96 -29.36 -8.03
CA TYR A 164 -6.21 -28.11 -8.09
C TYR A 164 -5.34 -27.91 -6.86
N ASN A 165 -4.17 -27.29 -7.05
CA ASN A 165 -3.16 -27.10 -6.03
C ASN A 165 -3.05 -25.63 -5.64
N ARG A 166 -3.07 -25.35 -4.35
CA ARG A 166 -3.03 -23.96 -3.85
C ARG A 166 -1.94 -23.77 -2.80
N PRO A 167 -1.10 -22.74 -2.94
CA PRO A 167 -0.04 -22.46 -1.99
C PRO A 167 -0.61 -21.83 -0.72
N THR A 168 0.02 -22.16 0.39
CA THR A 168 -0.11 -21.50 1.69
C THR A 168 1.28 -21.07 2.13
N ARG A 169 1.37 -19.88 2.70
CA ARG A 169 2.63 -19.28 3.13
C ARG A 169 2.52 -18.72 4.53
N SER A 170 3.62 -18.84 5.26
CA SER A 170 3.76 -18.27 6.59
C SER A 170 5.15 -17.69 6.74
N GLY A 171 5.30 -16.59 7.48
CA GLY A 171 6.61 -16.06 7.81
C GLY A 171 6.59 -14.69 8.46
N VAL A 172 7.78 -14.20 8.78
CA VAL A 172 8.01 -12.84 9.27
C VAL A 172 8.49 -11.98 8.11
N TYR A 173 7.76 -10.93 7.78
CA TYR A 173 8.00 -10.07 6.63
C TYR A 173 8.52 -8.71 7.07
N ALA A 174 9.71 -8.34 6.61
CA ALA A 174 10.24 -6.99 6.69
C ALA A 174 9.52 -6.11 5.65
N PHE A 175 8.92 -5.01 6.08
CA PHE A 175 8.20 -4.09 5.20
C PHE A 175 8.68 -2.65 5.38
N ILE A 176 8.59 -1.88 4.30
CA ILE A 176 8.92 -0.46 4.27
C ILE A 176 7.88 0.29 3.45
N SER A 177 7.54 1.50 3.87
CA SER A 177 6.67 2.42 3.13
C SER A 177 7.07 3.86 3.36
N ILE A 178 6.90 4.70 2.34
CA ILE A 178 7.05 6.16 2.41
C ILE A 178 5.71 6.79 2.10
N PHE A 179 5.35 7.80 2.87
CA PHE A 179 4.29 8.73 2.55
C PHE A 179 4.85 10.15 2.53
N GLN A 180 4.55 10.91 1.48
CA GLN A 180 5.04 12.26 1.25
C GLN A 180 3.88 13.29 1.33
N PRO A 181 3.37 13.62 2.54
CA PRO A 181 2.29 14.58 2.73
C PRO A 181 2.51 15.92 2.01
N TRP A 182 3.76 16.39 1.93
CA TRP A 182 4.07 17.66 1.28
C TRP A 182 3.64 17.73 -0.20
N ARG A 183 3.51 16.57 -0.87
CA ARG A 183 3.10 16.48 -2.28
C ARG A 183 1.58 16.49 -2.47
N ILE A 184 0.78 16.32 -1.42
CA ILE A 184 -0.69 16.30 -1.53
C ILE A 184 -1.17 17.61 -2.13
N GLY A 185 -1.87 17.51 -3.26
CA GLY A 185 -2.36 18.64 -4.03
C GLY A 185 -1.29 19.48 -4.73
N LEU A 186 0.00 19.10 -4.66
CA LEU A 186 1.06 19.87 -5.34
C LEU A 186 1.01 19.63 -6.85
N ASN A 187 0.86 20.70 -7.61
CA ASN A 187 1.13 20.71 -9.03
C ASN A 187 2.65 20.89 -9.25
N GLU A 188 3.33 19.84 -9.67
CA GLU A 188 4.80 19.80 -9.82
C GLU A 188 5.32 20.61 -11.04
N ILE A 189 4.42 21.25 -11.81
CA ILE A 189 4.78 22.08 -12.97
C ILE A 189 4.93 23.55 -12.56
N ASN A 190 3.95 24.08 -11.82
CA ASN A 190 3.96 25.48 -11.35
C ASN A 190 4.19 25.65 -9.85
N TYR A 191 4.30 24.54 -9.10
CA TYR A 191 4.48 24.51 -7.65
C TYR A 191 3.38 25.21 -6.85
N GLU A 192 2.17 25.24 -7.41
CA GLU A 192 0.97 25.67 -6.68
C GLU A 192 0.23 24.47 -6.09
N TYR A 193 -0.46 24.70 -4.97
CA TYR A 193 -1.29 23.70 -4.32
C TYR A 193 -2.74 23.81 -4.79
N VAL A 194 -3.28 22.68 -5.25
CA VAL A 194 -4.69 22.50 -5.64
C VAL A 194 -5.17 21.16 -5.08
N PRO A 195 -6.28 21.11 -4.33
CA PRO A 195 -7.20 22.20 -3.98
C PRO A 195 -6.72 22.97 -2.72
N ASN A 196 -7.62 23.36 -1.81
CA ASN A 196 -7.29 24.17 -0.63
C ASN A 196 -6.62 23.35 0.50
N ASP A 197 -6.22 24.02 1.59
CA ASP A 197 -5.53 23.35 2.71
C ASP A 197 -6.43 22.41 3.53
N GLU A 198 -7.73 22.69 3.61
CA GLU A 198 -8.71 21.84 4.30
C GLU A 198 -8.84 20.48 3.59
N ASP A 199 -8.97 20.50 2.26
CA ASP A 199 -8.98 19.31 1.41
C ASP A 199 -7.66 18.53 1.50
N ARG A 200 -6.51 19.23 1.53
CA ARG A 200 -5.20 18.58 1.69
C ARG A 200 -5.11 17.87 3.04
N LYS A 201 -5.62 18.50 4.09
CA LYS A 201 -5.68 17.93 5.44
C LYS A 201 -6.63 16.72 5.48
N GLU A 202 -7.81 16.81 4.89
CA GLU A 202 -8.75 15.69 4.81
C GLU A 202 -8.13 14.49 4.08
N ARG A 203 -7.48 14.73 2.93
CA ARG A 203 -6.77 13.69 2.16
C ARG A 203 -5.63 13.07 2.96
N TYR A 204 -4.88 13.87 3.71
CA TYR A 204 -3.82 13.39 4.59
C TYR A 204 -4.36 12.44 5.65
N GLU A 205 -5.41 12.83 6.37
CA GLU A 205 -6.02 11.97 7.40
C GLU A 205 -6.60 10.69 6.80
N LEU A 206 -7.17 10.79 5.59
CA LEU A 206 -7.68 9.65 4.85
C LEU A 206 -6.57 8.65 4.47
N VAL A 207 -5.35 9.12 4.13
CA VAL A 207 -4.18 8.25 3.95
C VAL A 207 -3.83 7.52 5.24
N ILE A 208 -3.78 8.23 6.36
CA ILE A 208 -3.47 7.63 7.67
C ILE A 208 -4.50 6.55 8.04
N ASP A 209 -5.79 6.83 7.81
CA ASP A 209 -6.84 5.83 8.04
C ASP A 209 -6.79 4.65 7.07
N ALA A 210 -6.36 4.86 5.82
CA ALA A 210 -6.14 3.78 4.86
C ALA A 210 -4.99 2.85 5.30
N TYR A 211 -3.89 3.38 5.86
CA TYR A 211 -2.87 2.56 6.51
C TYR A 211 -3.43 1.76 7.68
N LYS A 212 -4.23 2.39 8.55
CA LYS A 212 -4.86 1.71 9.69
C LYS A 212 -5.77 0.57 9.23
N ALA A 213 -6.61 0.80 8.23
CA ALA A 213 -7.48 -0.21 7.65
C ALA A 213 -6.68 -1.36 7.02
N MET A 214 -5.66 -1.05 6.22
CA MET A 214 -4.75 -2.03 5.61
C MET A 214 -4.06 -2.92 6.67
N LEU A 215 -3.52 -2.33 7.74
CA LEU A 215 -2.85 -3.10 8.80
C LEU A 215 -3.82 -3.89 9.67
N SER A 216 -5.07 -3.43 9.80
CA SER A 216 -6.10 -4.13 10.57
C SER A 216 -6.54 -5.43 9.88
N ARG A 217 -6.54 -5.45 8.54
CA ARG A 217 -6.85 -6.65 7.75
C ARG A 217 -6.12 -6.59 6.42
N LEU A 218 -5.11 -7.45 6.26
CA LEU A 218 -4.44 -7.62 4.98
C LEU A 218 -5.37 -8.33 3.99
N GLU A 219 -5.54 -7.71 2.82
CA GLU A 219 -6.33 -8.25 1.72
C GLU A 219 -5.45 -8.63 0.53
N GLY A 220 -5.92 -9.49 -0.36
CA GLY A 220 -5.12 -9.94 -1.50
C GLY A 220 -5.72 -11.17 -2.16
N ALA A 221 -4.88 -11.93 -2.85
CA ALA A 221 -5.36 -13.13 -3.52
C ALA A 221 -5.85 -14.20 -2.53
N MET A 222 -6.93 -14.90 -2.92
CA MET A 222 -7.51 -16.07 -2.25
C MET A 222 -7.96 -15.88 -0.78
N THR A 223 -8.08 -14.65 -0.28
CA THR A 223 -8.45 -14.34 1.12
C THR A 223 -9.81 -14.89 1.54
N THR A 224 -10.75 -15.12 0.60
CA THR A 224 -12.03 -15.81 0.87
C THR A 224 -11.86 -17.17 1.57
N THR A 225 -10.73 -17.85 1.33
CA THR A 225 -10.45 -19.19 1.88
C THR A 225 -9.09 -19.29 2.58
N ARG A 226 -8.31 -18.21 2.59
CA ARG A 226 -6.94 -18.10 3.11
C ARG A 226 -6.73 -16.71 3.72
N LEU A 227 -7.69 -16.31 4.54
CA LEU A 227 -7.59 -15.06 5.27
C LEU A 227 -6.37 -15.16 6.21
N PRO A 228 -5.38 -14.26 6.09
CA PRO A 228 -4.13 -14.39 6.84
C PRO A 228 -4.36 -14.22 8.34
N HIS A 229 -3.66 -15.03 9.13
CA HIS A 229 -3.48 -14.76 10.55
C HIS A 229 -2.32 -13.77 10.72
N THR A 230 -2.64 -12.53 11.10
CA THR A 230 -1.65 -11.52 11.46
C THR A 230 -1.52 -11.47 12.98
N SER A 231 -0.30 -11.44 13.49
CA SER A 231 -0.05 -11.53 14.93
C SER A 231 0.97 -10.49 15.41
N GLU A 232 2.25 -10.77 15.20
CA GLU A 232 3.36 -9.96 15.68
C GLU A 232 3.68 -8.86 14.67
N ILE A 233 3.54 -7.60 15.05
CA ILE A 233 3.95 -6.45 14.25
C ILE A 233 4.78 -5.50 15.11
N GLU A 234 5.95 -5.12 14.63
CA GLU A 234 6.83 -4.19 15.32
C GLU A 234 7.59 -3.31 14.33
N GLY A 235 8.00 -2.12 14.78
CA GLY A 235 8.66 -1.18 13.89
C GLY A 235 8.71 0.24 14.41
N LEU A 236 9.04 1.14 13.49
CA LEU A 236 9.16 2.57 13.70
C LEU A 236 8.35 3.32 12.64
N ILE A 237 7.66 4.37 13.07
CA ILE A 237 7.21 5.46 12.20
C ILE A 237 8.19 6.62 12.39
N ILE A 238 8.75 7.09 11.30
CA ILE A 238 9.79 8.11 11.23
C ILE A 238 9.17 9.35 10.60
N ILE A 239 9.32 10.50 11.24
CA ILE A 239 8.65 11.75 10.84
C ILE A 239 9.73 12.76 10.46
N ALA A 240 9.68 13.27 9.24
CA ALA A 240 10.45 14.43 8.82
C ALA A 240 9.53 15.65 8.82
N THR A 241 9.89 16.69 9.57
CA THR A 241 9.18 17.98 9.61
C THR A 241 9.81 19.02 8.69
N ASN A 242 10.95 18.68 8.07
CA ASN A 242 11.67 19.51 7.09
C ASN A 242 11.93 18.69 5.82
N ALA A 243 12.53 19.31 4.80
CA ALA A 243 12.79 18.68 3.52
C ALA A 243 13.87 17.58 3.52
N MET A 244 14.34 17.13 4.70
CA MET A 244 15.26 15.99 4.81
C MET A 244 14.47 14.68 4.65
N PRO A 245 14.92 13.75 3.80
CA PRO A 245 14.24 12.47 3.62
C PRO A 245 14.30 11.60 4.88
N VAL A 246 13.28 10.78 5.09
CA VAL A 246 13.27 9.80 6.18
C VAL A 246 14.22 8.63 5.89
N PRO A 247 15.11 8.24 6.82
CA PRO A 247 16.00 7.11 6.61
C PRO A 247 15.25 5.77 6.64
N LEU A 248 15.25 5.04 5.52
CA LEU A 248 14.67 3.69 5.43
C LEU A 248 15.71 2.59 5.58
N ILE A 249 16.22 2.40 6.79
CA ILE A 249 17.12 1.28 7.07
C ILE A 249 16.30 -0.02 7.08
N SER A 250 16.70 -0.97 6.24
CA SER A 250 15.92 -2.19 5.98
C SER A 250 15.71 -3.04 7.25
N PRO A 251 14.45 -3.41 7.57
CA PRO A 251 14.15 -4.33 8.68
C PRO A 251 14.62 -5.78 8.45
N LEU A 252 15.29 -6.08 7.33
CA LEU A 252 15.98 -7.35 7.13
C LEU A 252 17.17 -7.53 8.07
N LYS A 253 17.72 -6.44 8.61
CA LYS A 253 18.74 -6.46 9.66
C LYS A 253 18.10 -6.24 11.02
N ASP A 254 18.55 -6.93 12.05
CA ASP A 254 17.96 -6.82 13.39
C ASP A 254 18.26 -5.49 14.08
N ASP A 255 19.37 -4.84 13.75
CA ASP A 255 19.81 -3.59 14.35
C ASP A 255 19.24 -2.33 13.67
N TYR A 256 18.31 -2.48 12.71
CA TYR A 256 17.75 -1.36 11.94
C TYR A 256 17.17 -0.25 12.83
N LYS A 257 16.48 -0.61 13.92
CA LYS A 257 15.91 0.36 14.87
C LYS A 257 17.01 1.18 15.54
N VAL A 258 18.07 0.52 16.01
CA VAL A 258 19.22 1.16 16.68
C VAL A 258 19.94 2.11 15.73
N GLN A 259 20.09 1.74 14.45
CA GLN A 259 20.70 2.61 13.46
C GLN A 259 19.83 3.85 13.18
N ILE A 260 18.51 3.69 13.05
CA ILE A 260 17.59 4.81 12.83
C ILE A 260 17.60 5.77 14.02
N GLU A 261 17.59 5.25 15.25
CA GLU A 261 17.63 6.03 16.49
C GLU A 261 18.93 6.83 16.66
N LYS A 262 20.02 6.45 15.98
CA LYS A 262 21.27 7.23 15.95
C LYS A 262 21.25 8.39 14.95
N ILE A 263 20.38 8.34 13.94
CA ILE A 263 20.30 9.30 12.85
C ILE A 263 19.16 10.30 13.08
N VAL A 264 18.05 9.83 13.64
CA VAL A 264 16.82 10.61 13.81
C VAL A 264 16.61 10.98 15.27
N GLU A 265 16.23 12.23 15.52
CA GLU A 265 15.86 12.69 16.87
C GLU A 265 14.69 11.89 17.45
N GLN A 266 14.76 11.54 18.73
CA GLN A 266 13.75 10.69 19.39
C GLN A 266 12.31 11.23 19.26
N LYS A 267 12.12 12.56 19.23
CA LYS A 267 10.80 13.19 19.06
C LYS A 267 10.13 12.89 17.72
N ASN A 268 10.94 12.56 16.70
CA ASN A 268 10.53 12.27 15.33
C ASN A 268 10.36 10.76 15.09
N ILE A 269 10.41 9.94 16.15
CA ILE A 269 10.28 8.48 16.08
C ILE A 269 9.09 8.05 16.94
N GLN A 270 8.14 7.34 16.34
CA GLN A 270 7.09 6.63 17.06
C GLN A 270 7.33 5.12 16.97
N LYS A 271 7.44 4.45 18.11
CA LYS A 271 7.73 3.01 18.18
C LYS A 271 6.44 2.23 18.35
N PHE A 272 6.32 1.10 17.67
CA PHE A 272 5.24 0.14 17.89
C PHE A 272 5.77 -1.29 18.00
N ASN A 273 5.10 -2.12 18.80
CA ASN A 273 5.45 -3.51 19.07
C ASN A 273 4.23 -4.46 19.05
N SER A 274 3.07 -3.93 18.69
CA SER A 274 1.82 -4.66 18.50
C SER A 274 0.93 -3.90 17.51
N LEU A 275 -0.07 -4.58 16.96
CA LEU A 275 -1.03 -3.96 16.05
C LEU A 275 -1.75 -2.78 16.73
N VAL A 276 -2.16 -2.95 17.99
CA VAL A 276 -2.81 -1.89 18.77
C VAL A 276 -1.93 -0.64 18.84
N THR A 277 -0.65 -0.80 19.23
CA THR A 277 0.28 0.34 19.30
C THR A 277 0.54 0.93 17.92
N ALA A 278 0.63 0.13 16.86
CA ALA A 278 0.83 0.65 15.50
C ALA A 278 -0.34 1.53 15.06
N LEU A 279 -1.58 1.09 15.31
CA LEU A 279 -2.78 1.86 14.99
C LEU A 279 -2.89 3.15 15.81
N GLN A 280 -2.48 3.12 17.08
CA GLN A 280 -2.45 4.30 17.96
C GLN A 280 -1.40 5.31 17.52
N GLU A 281 -0.18 4.87 17.21
CA GLU A 281 0.88 5.76 16.70
C GLU A 281 0.48 6.37 15.36
N LEU A 282 -0.08 5.58 14.43
CA LEU A 282 -0.64 6.12 13.19
C LEU A 282 -1.70 7.20 13.45
N ASP A 283 -2.61 6.98 14.40
CA ASP A 283 -3.66 7.96 14.68
C ASP A 283 -3.11 9.30 15.21
N LYS A 284 -2.01 9.28 16.00
CA LYS A 284 -1.34 10.50 16.46
C LYS A 284 -0.81 11.36 15.31
N LEU A 285 -0.48 10.77 14.16
CA LEU A 285 -0.04 11.51 12.98
C LEU A 285 -1.11 12.49 12.49
N LYS A 286 -2.39 12.23 12.73
CA LYS A 286 -3.47 13.16 12.37
C LYS A 286 -3.41 14.50 13.10
N THR A 287 -2.56 14.68 14.11
CA THR A 287 -2.33 16.00 14.71
C THR A 287 -1.49 16.93 13.82
N TYR A 288 -0.73 16.37 12.86
CA TYR A 288 0.12 17.11 11.94
C TYR A 288 -0.65 17.67 10.74
N GLN A 289 -0.10 18.72 10.13
CA GLN A 289 -0.56 19.29 8.87
C GLN A 289 0.42 18.96 7.73
N PRO A 290 -0.05 18.70 6.50
CA PRO A 290 0.85 18.49 5.36
C PRO A 290 1.67 19.74 5.06
N TYR A 291 3.00 19.64 5.15
CA TYR A 291 3.95 20.71 4.86
C TYR A 291 3.68 21.35 3.49
N LYS A 292 3.84 22.67 3.38
CA LYS A 292 3.71 23.39 2.09
C LYS A 292 5.07 23.86 1.60
N LEU A 293 5.49 23.32 0.46
CA LEU A 293 6.70 23.76 -0.21
C LEU A 293 6.52 25.19 -0.74
N GLY A 294 7.41 26.10 -0.34
CA GLY A 294 7.37 27.50 -0.79
C GLY A 294 6.35 28.38 -0.07
N ALA A 295 5.79 27.95 1.06
CA ALA A 295 5.03 28.85 1.94
C ALA A 295 6.00 29.82 2.64
N THR A 296 6.00 31.07 2.21
CA THR A 296 6.53 32.22 2.97
C THR A 296 5.41 32.87 3.77
#